data_AF-A0A6M3MAS0-F1
#
_entry.id   AF-A0A6M3MAS0-F1
#
_cell.length_a   1.000
_cell.length_b   1.000
_cell.length_c   1.000
_cell.angle_alpha   90.00
_cell.angle_beta   90.00
_cell.angle_gamma   90.00
#
_symmetry.space_group_name_H-M   'P 1'
#
loop_
_entity.id
_entity.type
_entity.pdbx_description
1 polymer ?
#
loop_
_entity_poly.entity_id
_entity_poly.type
_entity_poly.pdbx_seq_one_letter_code
_entity_poly.pdbx_strand_id
1 'polypeptide(L)'
;MSARVRQVSGMFDAPVQKRLRHHWQFDVPYDDEPWNVGLIVGPSGSGKTSVARKLFGEHVDVELKWSDRKSILDDFAKNLSIKEITNACSAVGFNTIPSWMKPYRVLSNGERFRVSLARRLLECADPVVVDEFTSIVDRQVAKIAAHAVQKFVRRSNRKFVAVSCHYDVIDWLQPDWLLRVDEGTFERRLLQRRPALDCEIARVDHSAWRLFAPYHYMTAELNKAALCWCLFLDGQPAAFSGLLFRPISQGILRQTPIFGLSRAVTLPDFQGIGLHWALNDTLAAAFRYRGFRYRQYPAHPALVWALQRSPVWKQSRGYGQFTARATARPTKHGLAFGGRMNAVFEYCGPPADEKMTQTILGDVGKVQF
;
A
#
# COMPACT_ATOMS: atom_id res chain seq x y z
N MET A 1 18.92 -6.93 -46.32
CA MET A 1 18.00 -5.78 -46.19
C MET A 1 16.73 -6.14 -46.95
N SER A 2 15.55 -6.11 -46.32
CA SER A 2 14.32 -6.58 -46.98
C SER A 2 13.82 -5.57 -48.01
N ALA A 3 13.10 -6.04 -49.04
CA ALA A 3 12.51 -5.20 -50.09
C ALA A 3 11.62 -4.08 -49.51
N ARG A 4 10.90 -4.37 -48.42
CA ARG A 4 10.05 -3.41 -47.70
C ARG A 4 10.84 -2.22 -47.13
N VAL A 5 12.06 -2.44 -46.61
CA VAL A 5 12.88 -1.37 -46.02
C VAL A 5 13.38 -0.37 -47.08
N ARG A 6 13.73 -0.85 -48.28
CA ARG A 6 14.10 0.04 -49.40
C ARG A 6 12.90 0.84 -49.90
N GLN A 7 11.74 0.20 -49.98
CA GLN A 7 10.51 0.84 -50.46
C GLN A 7 10.04 1.96 -49.52
N VAL A 8 10.05 1.72 -48.21
CA VAL A 8 9.71 2.74 -47.20
C VAL A 8 10.70 3.91 -47.24
N SER A 9 12.00 3.63 -47.36
CA SER A 9 12.99 4.70 -47.47
C SER A 9 12.83 5.56 -48.71
N GLY A 10 12.62 4.94 -49.87
CA GLY A 10 12.36 5.68 -51.11
C GLY A 10 11.04 6.45 -51.07
N MET A 11 10.04 5.97 -50.31
CA MET A 11 8.75 6.63 -50.16
C MET A 11 8.78 7.85 -49.24
N PHE A 12 9.67 7.86 -48.23
CA PHE A 12 9.77 8.95 -47.23
C PHE A 12 11.06 9.77 -47.33
N ASP A 13 11.87 9.56 -48.37
CA ASP A 13 13.20 10.17 -48.57
C ASP A 13 14.13 10.05 -47.33
N ALA A 14 13.91 9.01 -46.52
CA ALA A 14 14.63 8.77 -45.28
C ALA A 14 15.88 7.92 -45.60
N PRO A 15 17.11 8.42 -45.42
CA PRO A 15 18.31 7.72 -45.86
C PRO A 15 18.47 6.37 -45.14
N VAL A 16 18.52 5.26 -45.90
CA VAL A 16 18.82 3.93 -45.36
C VAL A 16 20.31 3.76 -45.12
N GLN A 17 20.85 4.42 -44.11
CA GLN A 17 22.20 4.13 -43.67
C GLN A 17 22.29 3.90 -42.17
N LYS A 18 23.39 3.22 -41.81
CA LYS A 18 23.91 2.74 -40.52
C LYS A 18 23.82 3.70 -39.30
N ARG A 19 23.16 4.86 -39.42
CA ARG A 19 23.05 5.96 -38.46
C ARG A 19 21.76 6.01 -37.62
N LEU A 20 20.91 4.97 -37.64
CA LEU A 20 19.85 4.81 -36.63
C LEU A 20 20.36 4.19 -35.32
N ARG A 21 21.66 4.32 -35.03
CA ARG A 21 22.24 3.97 -33.74
C ARG A 21 22.54 5.25 -33.01
N HIS A 22 21.66 5.63 -32.09
CA HIS A 22 21.99 6.60 -31.07
C HIS A 22 23.07 5.97 -30.18
N HIS A 23 24.26 6.56 -30.16
CA HIS A 23 25.36 6.15 -29.28
C HIS A 23 25.38 7.12 -28.10
N TRP A 24 25.08 6.61 -26.91
CA TRP A 24 25.22 7.38 -25.68
C TRP A 24 26.43 6.86 -24.91
N GLN A 25 27.29 7.79 -24.49
CA GLN A 25 28.40 7.52 -23.60
C GLN A 25 28.24 8.44 -22.39
N PHE A 26 27.89 7.86 -21.26
CA PHE A 26 27.83 8.53 -19.96
C PHE A 26 28.27 7.53 -18.90
N ASP A 27 28.86 8.05 -17.84
CA ASP A 27 29.32 7.26 -16.71
C ASP A 27 28.17 7.02 -15.72
N VAL A 28 28.09 5.81 -15.16
CA VAL A 28 27.02 5.42 -14.23
C VAL A 28 27.65 4.77 -13.00
N PRO A 29 28.29 5.54 -12.10
CA PRO A 29 28.93 5.06 -10.88
C PRO A 29 27.91 4.66 -9.80
N TYR A 30 26.95 3.81 -10.15
CA TYR A 30 25.85 3.43 -9.26
C TYR A 30 26.27 2.49 -8.12
N ASP A 31 27.41 1.80 -8.25
CA ASP A 31 27.89 0.86 -7.23
C ASP A 31 29.05 1.41 -6.37
N ASP A 32 29.47 2.66 -6.59
CA ASP A 32 30.53 3.34 -5.81
C ASP A 32 30.16 3.52 -4.32
N GLU A 33 28.86 3.62 -4.03
CA GLU A 33 28.32 3.79 -2.68
C GLU A 33 27.15 2.83 -2.42
N PRO A 34 26.89 2.43 -1.17
CA PRO A 34 25.73 1.61 -0.81
C PRO A 34 24.41 2.24 -1.27
N TRP A 35 23.53 1.42 -1.83
CA TRP A 35 22.22 1.84 -2.31
C TRP A 35 21.22 0.69 -2.19
N ASN A 36 19.94 1.06 -2.10
CA ASN A 36 18.82 0.13 -2.12
C ASN A 36 17.87 0.41 -3.29
N VAL A 37 17.71 1.67 -3.69
CA VAL A 37 16.70 2.07 -4.68
C VAL A 37 17.35 2.89 -5.79
N GLY A 38 17.31 2.37 -7.01
CA GLY A 38 17.73 3.04 -8.23
C GLY A 38 16.56 3.39 -9.14
N LEU A 39 16.72 4.43 -9.95
CA LEU A 39 15.71 4.82 -10.92
C LEU A 39 16.36 5.26 -12.25
N ILE A 40 15.88 4.69 -13.34
CA ILE A 40 16.22 5.09 -14.71
C ILE A 40 14.98 5.74 -15.33
N VAL A 41 15.09 7.01 -15.75
CA VAL A 41 14.01 7.76 -16.41
C VAL A 41 14.39 8.30 -17.77
N GLY A 42 13.38 8.67 -18.55
CA GLY A 42 13.51 9.24 -19.89
C GLY A 42 12.23 9.06 -20.71
N PRO A 43 12.00 9.87 -21.75
CA PRO A 43 10.84 9.78 -22.62
C PRO A 43 10.76 8.44 -23.35
N SER A 44 9.59 8.08 -23.87
CA SER A 44 9.45 6.84 -24.67
C SER A 44 10.42 6.86 -25.86
N GLY A 45 11.04 5.72 -26.15
CA GLY A 45 12.06 5.62 -27.21
C GLY A 45 13.45 6.15 -26.87
N SER A 46 13.70 6.69 -25.66
CA SER A 46 15.03 7.22 -25.29
C SER A 46 16.11 6.16 -25.04
N GLY A 47 15.79 4.86 -25.13
CA GLY A 47 16.76 3.79 -24.89
C GLY A 47 16.87 3.31 -23.45
N LYS A 48 15.95 3.70 -22.54
CA LYS A 48 15.90 3.23 -21.14
C LYS A 48 16.07 1.73 -20.97
N THR A 49 15.27 0.93 -21.67
CA THR A 49 15.34 -0.54 -21.64
C THR A 49 16.71 -1.05 -22.11
N SER A 50 17.28 -0.44 -23.16
CA SER A 50 18.60 -0.80 -23.67
C SER A 50 19.71 -0.49 -22.65
N VAL A 51 19.63 0.66 -21.98
CA VAL A 51 20.55 1.04 -20.90
C VAL A 51 20.40 0.10 -19.71
N ALA A 52 19.18 -0.17 -19.26
CA ALA A 52 18.92 -1.09 -18.17
C ALA A 52 19.48 -2.50 -18.46
N ARG A 53 19.26 -3.04 -19.66
CA ARG A 53 19.82 -4.33 -20.09
C ARG A 53 21.35 -4.32 -20.11
N LYS A 54 21.97 -3.21 -20.50
CA LYS A 54 23.43 -3.07 -20.50
C LYS A 54 24.00 -3.04 -19.07
N LEU A 55 23.30 -2.40 -18.13
CA LEU A 55 23.74 -2.27 -16.73
C LEU A 55 23.45 -3.53 -15.91
N PHE A 56 22.30 -4.17 -16.11
CA PHE A 56 21.80 -5.22 -15.23
C PHE A 56 21.53 -6.56 -15.93
N GLY A 57 21.81 -6.67 -17.23
CA GLY A 57 21.75 -7.93 -17.97
C GLY A 57 20.42 -8.69 -17.79
N GLU A 58 20.52 -9.92 -17.30
CA GLU A 58 19.41 -10.85 -17.13
C GLU A 58 18.36 -10.41 -16.10
N HIS A 59 18.63 -9.37 -15.30
CA HIS A 59 17.70 -8.89 -14.28
C HIS A 59 16.51 -8.07 -14.83
N VAL A 60 16.59 -7.53 -16.05
CA VAL A 60 15.62 -6.53 -16.59
C VAL A 60 14.33 -7.17 -17.13
N ASP A 61 14.39 -8.42 -17.58
CA ASP A 61 13.29 -9.11 -18.28
C ASP A 61 12.89 -10.41 -17.57
N VAL A 62 12.95 -10.46 -16.24
CA VAL A 62 12.53 -11.66 -15.49
C VAL A 62 11.02 -11.85 -15.66
N GLU A 63 10.62 -12.87 -16.41
CA GLU A 63 9.20 -13.18 -16.63
C GLU A 63 8.64 -13.99 -15.44
N LEU A 64 7.55 -13.50 -14.84
CA LEU A 64 6.82 -14.26 -13.83
C LEU A 64 5.77 -15.14 -14.50
N LYS A 65 5.90 -16.46 -14.32
CA LYS A 65 4.88 -17.42 -14.77
C LYS A 65 3.77 -17.53 -13.74
N TRP A 66 2.56 -17.13 -14.13
CA TRP A 66 1.33 -17.32 -13.36
C TRP A 66 0.55 -18.48 -13.96
N SER A 67 0.07 -19.40 -13.12
CA SER A 67 -0.70 -20.54 -13.59
C SER A 67 -2.20 -20.21 -13.60
N ASP A 68 -2.99 -21.03 -14.31
CA ASP A 68 -4.46 -20.95 -14.28
C ASP A 68 -5.05 -21.57 -13.00
N ARG A 69 -4.26 -21.65 -11.91
CA ARG A 69 -4.71 -22.14 -10.61
C ARG A 69 -5.79 -21.24 -10.02
N LYS A 70 -6.44 -21.77 -8.99
CA LYS A 70 -7.55 -21.10 -8.30
C LYS A 70 -7.12 -19.84 -7.56
N SER A 71 -5.85 -19.71 -7.18
CA SER A 71 -5.35 -18.65 -6.29
C SER A 71 -3.94 -18.18 -6.69
N ILE A 72 -3.69 -16.88 -6.65
CA ILE A 72 -2.33 -16.33 -6.84
C ILE A 72 -1.35 -16.77 -5.74
N LEU A 73 -1.84 -17.19 -4.57
CA LEU A 73 -0.98 -17.68 -3.49
C LEU A 73 -0.27 -18.98 -3.87
N ASP A 74 -0.88 -19.77 -4.76
CA ASP A 74 -0.35 -21.07 -5.17
C ASP A 74 0.82 -20.96 -6.16
N ASP A 75 1.06 -19.75 -6.70
CA ASP A 75 2.11 -19.46 -7.68
C ASP A 75 3.40 -18.92 -7.04
N PHE A 76 3.38 -18.55 -5.75
CA PHE A 76 4.60 -18.18 -5.03
C PHE A 76 5.52 -19.40 -4.83
N ALA A 77 6.83 -19.14 -4.76
CA ALA A 77 7.83 -20.19 -4.56
C ALA A 77 7.54 -21.03 -3.28
N LYS A 78 7.64 -22.36 -3.40
CA LYS A 78 7.21 -23.31 -2.35
C LYS A 78 7.96 -23.19 -1.02
N ASN A 79 9.15 -22.61 -1.04
CA ASN A 79 9.98 -22.37 0.14
C ASN A 79 9.55 -21.13 0.93
N LEU A 80 8.68 -20.27 0.38
CA LEU A 80 8.18 -19.08 1.05
C LEU A 80 7.05 -19.44 2.02
N SER A 81 7.15 -18.92 3.24
CA SER A 81 6.07 -19.03 4.21
C SER A 81 4.90 -18.11 3.85
N ILE A 82 3.68 -18.48 4.26
CA ILE A 82 2.50 -17.61 4.14
C ILE A 82 2.73 -16.25 4.80
N LYS A 83 3.50 -16.21 5.90
CA LYS A 83 3.84 -14.95 6.58
C LYS A 83 4.67 -14.03 5.68
N GLU A 84 5.64 -14.56 4.94
CA GLU A 84 6.45 -13.76 4.00
C GLU A 84 5.60 -13.24 2.84
N ILE A 85 4.79 -14.10 2.24
CA ILE A 85 3.90 -13.74 1.12
C ILE A 85 2.93 -12.62 1.55
N THR A 86 2.22 -12.83 2.67
CA THR A 86 1.25 -11.84 3.17
C THR A 86 1.91 -10.53 3.59
N ASN A 87 3.13 -10.57 4.14
CA ASN A 87 3.92 -9.37 4.43
C ASN A 87 4.30 -8.61 3.16
N ALA A 88 4.79 -9.29 2.13
CA ALA A 88 5.16 -8.65 0.87
C ALA A 88 3.94 -8.04 0.16
N CYS A 89 2.85 -8.80 0.02
CA CYS A 89 1.60 -8.30 -0.55
C CYS A 89 1.07 -7.07 0.20
N SER A 90 1.08 -7.10 1.54
CA SER A 90 0.66 -5.95 2.35
C SER A 90 1.59 -4.75 2.15
N ALA A 91 2.90 -5.01 2.08
CA ALA A 91 3.92 -3.98 1.97
C ALA A 91 3.88 -3.25 0.62
N VAL A 92 3.49 -3.90 -0.47
CA VAL A 92 3.29 -3.28 -1.80
C VAL A 92 1.88 -2.70 -2.01
N GLY A 93 1.05 -2.66 -0.96
CA GLY A 93 -0.29 -2.08 -1.04
C GLY A 93 -1.34 -2.99 -1.71
N PHE A 94 -1.11 -4.29 -1.77
CA PHE A 94 -2.11 -5.27 -2.22
C PHE A 94 -2.87 -5.84 -1.02
N ASN A 95 -3.68 -5.03 -0.32
CA ASN A 95 -4.39 -5.46 0.90
C ASN A 95 -5.85 -5.90 0.66
N THR A 96 -6.27 -6.07 -0.59
CA THR A 96 -7.58 -6.66 -0.92
C THR A 96 -7.50 -8.18 -0.73
N ILE A 97 -7.62 -8.64 0.52
CA ILE A 97 -7.44 -10.06 0.90
C ILE A 97 -8.26 -11.04 0.05
N PRO A 98 -9.54 -10.78 -0.29
CA PRO A 98 -10.29 -11.67 -1.17
C PRO A 98 -9.62 -11.87 -2.54
N SER A 99 -8.90 -10.87 -3.05
CA SER A 99 -8.16 -10.98 -4.33
C SER A 99 -6.94 -11.89 -4.24
N TRP A 100 -6.42 -12.19 -3.04
CA TRP A 100 -5.33 -13.14 -2.88
C TRP A 100 -5.77 -14.57 -3.19
N MET A 101 -7.06 -14.88 -3.01
CA MET A 101 -7.63 -16.21 -3.23
C MET A 101 -8.22 -16.38 -4.63
N LYS A 102 -7.97 -15.43 -5.54
CA LYS A 102 -8.46 -15.46 -6.93
C LYS A 102 -7.34 -15.86 -7.90
N PRO A 103 -7.67 -16.40 -9.08
CA PRO A 103 -6.70 -16.60 -10.16
C PRO A 103 -6.10 -15.29 -10.65
N TYR A 104 -4.85 -15.29 -11.11
CA TYR A 104 -4.19 -14.08 -11.64
C TYR A 104 -4.98 -13.42 -12.78
N ARG A 105 -5.57 -14.22 -13.67
CA ARG A 105 -6.30 -13.77 -14.86
C ARG A 105 -7.54 -12.91 -14.57
N VAL A 106 -8.10 -12.96 -13.37
CA VAL A 106 -9.29 -12.16 -13.02
C VAL A 106 -8.95 -10.87 -12.26
N LEU A 107 -7.68 -10.65 -11.94
CA LEU A 107 -7.21 -9.44 -11.27
C LEU A 107 -7.20 -8.25 -12.23
N SER A 108 -7.51 -7.07 -11.71
CA SER A 108 -7.33 -5.79 -12.42
C SER A 108 -5.86 -5.50 -12.70
N ASN A 109 -5.56 -4.55 -13.61
CA ASN A 109 -4.18 -4.18 -13.93
C ASN A 109 -3.40 -3.69 -12.70
N GLY A 110 -4.03 -2.89 -11.83
CA GLY A 110 -3.43 -2.43 -10.58
C GLY A 110 -3.13 -3.57 -9.61
N GLU A 111 -4.04 -4.53 -9.46
CA GLU A 111 -3.83 -5.71 -8.61
C GLU A 111 -2.73 -6.62 -9.17
N ARG A 112 -2.73 -6.87 -10.49
CA ARG A 112 -1.68 -7.63 -11.20
C ARG A 112 -0.31 -7.02 -11.03
N PHE A 113 -0.22 -5.69 -11.16
CA PHE A 113 1.01 -4.94 -10.96
C PHE A 113 1.54 -5.13 -9.53
N ARG A 114 0.71 -4.92 -8.50
CA ARG A 114 1.15 -5.04 -7.11
C ARG A 114 1.52 -6.47 -6.73
N VAL A 115 0.74 -7.49 -7.12
CA VAL A 115 1.07 -8.89 -6.79
C VAL A 115 2.34 -9.36 -7.52
N SER A 116 2.53 -8.95 -8.78
CA SER A 116 3.76 -9.23 -9.54
C SER A 116 4.97 -8.58 -8.88
N LEU A 117 4.82 -7.35 -8.39
CA LEU A 117 5.87 -6.64 -7.68
C LEU A 117 6.23 -7.31 -6.35
N ALA A 118 5.23 -7.73 -5.56
CA ALA A 118 5.48 -8.52 -4.34
C ALA A 118 6.25 -9.81 -4.65
N ARG A 119 5.85 -10.53 -5.69
CA ARG A 119 6.50 -11.77 -6.09
C ARG A 119 7.94 -11.55 -6.57
N ARG A 120 8.19 -10.54 -7.41
CA ARG A 120 9.56 -10.16 -7.84
C ARG A 120 10.45 -9.84 -6.64
N LEU A 121 9.93 -9.09 -5.67
CA LEU A 121 10.68 -8.70 -4.47
C LEU A 121 11.03 -9.87 -3.56
N LEU A 122 10.28 -10.98 -3.63
CA LEU A 122 10.54 -12.20 -2.85
C LEU A 122 11.38 -13.24 -3.60
N GLU A 123 11.20 -13.37 -4.92
CA GLU A 123 11.74 -14.50 -5.70
C GLU A 123 12.95 -14.13 -6.58
N CYS A 124 13.09 -12.87 -7.01
CA CYS A 124 14.18 -12.49 -7.91
C CYS A 124 15.49 -12.25 -7.15
N ALA A 125 16.64 -12.39 -7.82
CA ALA A 125 17.94 -12.00 -7.26
C ALA A 125 18.09 -10.48 -7.21
N ASP A 126 18.97 -9.98 -6.33
CA ASP A 126 19.34 -8.56 -6.32
C ASP A 126 20.32 -8.24 -7.47
N PRO A 127 20.18 -7.09 -8.16
CA PRO A 127 19.08 -6.14 -8.03
C PRO A 127 17.79 -6.64 -8.71
N VAL A 128 16.64 -6.34 -8.11
CA VAL A 128 15.34 -6.53 -8.76
C VAL A 128 15.09 -5.38 -9.70
N VAL A 129 15.15 -5.62 -11.01
CA VAL A 129 14.87 -4.59 -12.01
C VAL A 129 13.45 -4.75 -12.56
N VAL A 130 12.72 -3.65 -12.64
CA VAL A 130 11.38 -3.62 -13.22
C VAL A 130 11.35 -2.59 -14.33
N ASP A 131 11.32 -3.08 -15.57
CA ASP A 131 11.06 -2.24 -16.73
C ASP A 131 9.58 -1.86 -16.82
N GLU A 132 9.30 -0.72 -17.47
CA GLU A 132 7.95 -0.17 -17.58
C GLU A 132 7.27 0.02 -16.20
N PHE A 133 8.08 0.44 -15.21
CA PHE A 133 7.63 0.64 -13.85
C PHE A 133 6.50 1.67 -13.82
N THR A 134 5.32 1.20 -13.40
CA THR A 134 4.07 1.97 -13.26
C THR A 134 3.41 2.47 -14.55
N SER A 135 3.81 2.01 -15.75
CA SER A 135 3.21 2.52 -16.99
C SER A 135 1.80 2.00 -17.27
N ILE A 136 1.42 0.86 -16.70
CA ILE A 136 0.11 0.20 -16.92
C ILE A 136 -0.96 0.54 -15.87
N VAL A 137 -0.67 1.45 -14.94
CA VAL A 137 -1.56 1.84 -13.83
C VAL A 137 -1.78 3.35 -13.84
N ASP A 138 -2.86 3.81 -13.21
CA ASP A 138 -3.07 5.26 -13.04
C ASP A 138 -1.94 5.88 -12.20
N ARG A 139 -1.80 7.21 -12.33
CA ARG A 139 -0.68 7.94 -11.69
C ARG A 139 -0.74 7.92 -10.16
N GLN A 140 -1.92 7.86 -9.56
CA GLN A 140 -2.05 7.83 -8.10
C GLN A 140 -1.60 6.47 -7.55
N VAL A 141 -2.03 5.38 -8.18
CA VAL A 141 -1.59 4.02 -7.88
C VAL A 141 -0.09 3.87 -8.08
N ALA A 142 0.45 4.45 -9.16
CA ALA A 142 1.88 4.46 -9.45
C ALA A 142 2.71 5.05 -8.30
N LYS A 143 2.36 6.27 -7.89
CA LYS A 143 2.99 7.01 -6.78
C LYS A 143 2.95 6.20 -5.49
N ILE A 144 1.79 5.65 -5.19
CA ILE A 144 1.57 4.91 -3.94
C ILE A 144 2.34 3.60 -3.91
N ALA A 145 2.34 2.86 -5.01
CA ALA A 145 3.14 1.65 -5.14
C ALA A 145 4.65 1.95 -5.05
N ALA A 146 5.12 3.04 -5.68
CA ALA A 146 6.52 3.46 -5.60
C ALA A 146 6.97 3.70 -4.13
N HIS A 147 6.13 4.40 -3.35
CA HIS A 147 6.39 4.62 -1.93
C HIS A 147 6.33 3.35 -1.08
N ALA A 148 5.43 2.44 -1.43
CA ALA A 148 5.27 1.16 -0.76
C ALA A 148 6.51 0.26 -0.99
N VAL A 149 7.00 0.21 -2.24
CA VAL A 149 8.19 -0.53 -2.66
C VAL A 149 9.44 -0.03 -1.96
N GLN A 150 9.73 1.27 -2.00
CA GLN A 150 10.99 1.78 -1.43
C GLN A 150 11.09 1.47 0.07
N LYS A 151 9.96 1.55 0.80
CA LYS A 151 9.92 1.17 2.21
C LYS A 151 10.21 -0.31 2.42
N PHE A 152 9.64 -1.17 1.59
CA PHE A 152 9.88 -2.61 1.68
C PHE A 152 11.34 -2.93 1.39
N VAL A 153 11.85 -2.47 0.25
CA VAL A 153 13.22 -2.72 -0.23
C VAL A 153 14.26 -2.27 0.81
N ARG A 154 14.11 -1.09 1.39
CA ARG A 154 15.03 -0.58 2.42
C ARG A 154 14.97 -1.40 3.72
N ARG A 155 13.76 -1.82 4.14
CA ARG A 155 13.60 -2.65 5.35
C ARG A 155 14.15 -4.06 5.20
N SER A 156 14.10 -4.61 3.99
CA SER A 156 14.66 -5.92 3.67
C SER A 156 16.11 -5.86 3.18
N ASN A 157 16.71 -4.67 3.14
CA ASN A 157 18.05 -4.41 2.61
C ASN A 157 18.29 -5.01 1.21
N ARG A 158 17.27 -4.90 0.35
CA ARG A 158 17.29 -5.36 -1.04
C ARG A 158 17.81 -4.25 -1.96
N LYS A 159 18.16 -4.62 -3.19
CA LYS A 159 18.47 -3.67 -4.28
C LYS A 159 17.34 -3.71 -5.30
N PHE A 160 16.75 -2.57 -5.62
CA PHE A 160 15.63 -2.45 -6.56
C PHE A 160 15.91 -1.32 -7.55
N VAL A 161 15.66 -1.56 -8.83
CA VAL A 161 15.78 -0.56 -9.89
C VAL A 161 14.47 -0.47 -10.65
N ALA A 162 13.86 0.71 -10.63
CA ALA A 162 12.75 1.03 -11.52
C ALA A 162 13.27 1.63 -12.82
N VAL A 163 12.64 1.27 -13.93
CA VAL A 163 12.82 1.95 -15.22
C VAL A 163 11.46 2.50 -15.64
N SER A 164 11.34 3.82 -15.82
CA SER A 164 10.04 4.45 -16.07
C SER A 164 10.14 5.62 -17.04
N CYS A 165 9.05 5.88 -17.77
CA CYS A 165 8.90 7.13 -18.54
C CYS A 165 8.25 8.26 -17.72
N HIS A 166 7.81 7.97 -16.49
CA HIS A 166 7.08 8.90 -15.65
C HIS A 166 7.98 9.48 -14.55
N TYR A 167 8.11 10.81 -14.53
CA TYR A 167 8.98 11.53 -13.60
C TYR A 167 8.33 11.77 -12.23
N ASP A 168 6.99 11.75 -12.15
CA ASP A 168 6.25 11.92 -10.90
C ASP A 168 6.46 10.79 -9.87
N VAL A 169 7.03 9.65 -10.28
CA VAL A 169 7.43 8.59 -9.35
C VAL A 169 8.70 8.93 -8.56
N ILE A 170 9.51 9.89 -9.03
CA ILE A 170 10.79 10.28 -8.42
C ILE A 170 10.62 10.66 -6.94
N ASP A 171 9.60 11.47 -6.64
CA ASP A 171 9.33 11.99 -5.29
C ASP A 171 8.75 10.93 -4.34
N TRP A 172 8.26 9.83 -4.89
CA TRP A 172 7.58 8.78 -4.14
C TRP A 172 8.45 7.54 -3.96
N LEU A 173 9.20 7.18 -5.00
CA LEU A 173 10.18 6.11 -4.98
C LEU A 173 11.41 6.50 -4.15
N GLN A 174 11.75 7.80 -4.10
CA GLN A 174 12.91 8.31 -3.35
C GLN A 174 14.18 7.48 -3.63
N PRO A 175 14.62 7.41 -4.91
CA PRO A 175 15.80 6.64 -5.27
C PRO A 175 17.08 7.27 -4.70
N ASP A 176 18.05 6.43 -4.35
CA ASP A 176 19.41 6.80 -3.92
C ASP A 176 20.24 7.33 -5.10
N TRP A 177 19.91 6.90 -6.32
CA TRP A 177 20.49 7.41 -7.55
C TRP A 177 19.46 7.47 -8.68
N LEU A 178 19.58 8.46 -9.54
CA LEU A 178 18.70 8.72 -10.67
C LEU A 178 19.54 8.87 -11.94
N LEU A 179 19.21 8.07 -12.95
CA LEU A 179 19.78 8.16 -14.28
C LEU A 179 18.72 8.70 -15.25
N ARG A 180 18.99 9.86 -15.84
CA ARG A 180 18.14 10.46 -16.88
C ARG A 180 18.77 10.17 -18.23
N VAL A 181 18.18 9.25 -18.98
CA VAL A 181 18.78 8.71 -20.20
C VAL A 181 18.79 9.72 -21.35
N ASP A 182 17.76 10.56 -21.43
CA ASP A 182 17.64 11.64 -22.39
C ASP A 182 18.66 12.76 -22.17
N GLU A 183 18.96 13.07 -20.91
CA GLU A 183 19.93 14.10 -20.54
C GLU A 183 21.36 13.55 -20.44
N GLY A 184 21.51 12.23 -20.34
CA GLY A 184 22.80 11.58 -20.11
C GLY A 184 23.38 11.87 -18.72
N THR A 185 22.54 12.25 -17.75
CA THR A 185 22.96 12.66 -16.42
C THR A 185 22.71 11.58 -15.38
N PHE A 186 23.70 11.35 -14.53
CA PHE A 186 23.60 10.53 -13.34
C PHE A 186 23.69 11.42 -12.10
N GLU A 187 22.72 11.31 -11.19
CA GLU A 187 22.69 12.06 -9.94
C GLU A 187 22.50 11.12 -8.75
N ARG A 188 23.33 11.28 -7.71
CA ARG A 188 23.10 10.69 -6.39
C ARG A 188 22.12 11.58 -5.63
N ARG A 189 21.23 10.96 -4.87
CA ARG A 189 20.20 11.67 -4.11
C ARG A 189 20.20 11.20 -2.66
N LEU A 190 20.08 12.17 -1.76
CA LEU A 190 19.76 11.88 -0.38
C LEU A 190 18.26 11.67 -0.23
N LEU A 191 17.87 10.82 0.72
CA LEU A 191 16.47 10.61 1.07
C LEU A 191 15.80 11.94 1.41
N GLN A 192 14.83 12.35 0.57
CA GLN A 192 14.05 13.55 0.80
C GLN A 192 12.78 13.23 1.58
N ARG A 193 12.27 14.24 2.27
CA ARG A 193 10.94 14.13 2.87
C ARG A 193 9.92 14.01 1.74
N ARG A 194 9.07 13.00 1.81
CA ARG A 194 7.94 12.86 0.88
C ARG A 194 7.10 14.15 0.86
N PRO A 195 6.53 14.54 -0.29
CA PRO A 195 5.55 15.61 -0.36
C PRO A 195 4.45 15.47 0.69
N ALA A 196 4.07 16.60 1.30
CA ALA A 196 2.90 16.64 2.17
C ALA A 196 1.66 16.23 1.36
N LEU A 197 0.77 15.48 1.99
CA LEU A 197 -0.51 15.11 1.40
C LEU A 197 -1.59 16.02 1.97
N ASP A 198 -2.36 16.64 1.10
CA ASP A 198 -3.50 17.44 1.52
C ASP A 198 -4.71 16.53 1.74
N CYS A 199 -5.04 16.32 3.01
CA CYS A 199 -6.11 15.41 3.41
C CYS A 199 -7.20 16.19 4.15
N GLU A 200 -8.44 16.01 3.71
CA GLU A 200 -9.62 16.52 4.41
C GLU A 200 -10.35 15.36 5.08
N ILE A 201 -10.83 15.55 6.31
CA ILE A 201 -11.67 14.57 7.00
C ILE A 201 -13.04 15.19 7.21
N ALA A 202 -14.06 14.55 6.65
CA ALA A 202 -15.43 15.02 6.76
C ALA A 202 -16.40 13.93 7.22
N ARG A 203 -17.48 14.39 7.85
CA ARG A 203 -18.63 13.58 8.18
C ARG A 203 -19.39 13.22 6.89
N VAL A 204 -19.77 11.96 6.72
CA VAL A 204 -20.50 11.50 5.53
C VAL A 204 -21.76 10.72 5.89
N ASP A 205 -22.69 10.64 4.95
CA ASP A 205 -23.87 9.80 5.05
C ASP A 205 -23.50 8.30 4.99
N HIS A 206 -24.37 7.44 5.52
CA HIS A 206 -24.22 5.99 5.47
C HIS A 206 -24.03 5.47 4.03
N SER A 207 -24.67 6.10 3.04
CA SER A 207 -24.56 5.73 1.62
C SER A 207 -23.14 5.77 1.07
N ALA A 208 -22.23 6.56 1.66
CA ALA A 208 -20.82 6.58 1.27
C ALA A 208 -20.16 5.20 1.40
N TRP A 209 -20.65 4.35 2.32
CA TRP A 209 -20.18 2.97 2.48
C TRP A 209 -20.26 2.14 1.19
N ARG A 210 -21.19 2.43 0.26
CA ARG A 210 -21.32 1.72 -1.01
C ARG A 210 -20.03 1.70 -1.82
N LEU A 211 -19.25 2.78 -1.76
CA LEU A 211 -17.96 2.90 -2.44
C LEU A 211 -16.88 1.99 -1.82
N PHE A 212 -16.92 1.80 -0.49
CA PHE A 212 -15.88 1.11 0.28
C PHE A 212 -16.20 -0.37 0.55
N ALA A 213 -17.49 -0.73 0.57
CA ALA A 213 -17.99 -2.06 0.91
C ALA A 213 -17.34 -3.21 0.09
N PRO A 214 -17.09 -3.07 -1.23
CA PRO A 214 -16.47 -4.13 -2.03
C PRO A 214 -15.04 -4.49 -1.58
N TYR A 215 -14.36 -3.56 -0.89
CA TYR A 215 -12.96 -3.70 -0.49
C TYR A 215 -12.80 -4.12 0.98
N HIS A 216 -13.90 -4.29 1.71
CA HIS A 216 -13.84 -4.78 3.08
C HIS A 216 -13.78 -6.31 3.12
N TYR A 217 -12.71 -6.83 3.73
CA TYR A 217 -12.37 -8.25 3.64
C TYR A 217 -13.30 -9.20 4.45
N MET A 218 -14.13 -8.70 5.37
CA MET A 218 -15.01 -9.55 6.19
C MET A 218 -16.47 -9.58 5.74
N THR A 219 -17.00 -8.43 5.34
CA THR A 219 -18.42 -8.25 5.01
C THR A 219 -18.64 -6.90 4.34
N ALA A 220 -19.51 -6.88 3.35
CA ALA A 220 -19.98 -5.66 2.69
C ALA A 220 -21.08 -4.94 3.50
N GLU A 221 -21.46 -5.43 4.68
CA GLU A 221 -22.50 -4.83 5.52
C GLU A 221 -21.92 -3.86 6.56
N LEU A 222 -22.60 -2.73 6.72
CA LEU A 222 -22.39 -1.73 7.75
C LEU A 222 -23.69 -1.49 8.51
N ASN A 223 -23.61 -1.54 9.84
CA ASN A 223 -24.76 -1.27 10.72
C ASN A 223 -25.34 0.14 10.45
N LYS A 224 -26.68 0.26 10.36
CA LYS A 224 -27.36 1.52 10.02
C LYS A 224 -27.13 2.64 11.04
N ALA A 225 -26.86 2.30 12.30
CA ALA A 225 -26.52 3.27 13.35
C ALA A 225 -25.04 3.68 13.32
N ALA A 226 -24.24 3.18 12.37
CA ALA A 226 -22.84 3.52 12.29
C ALA A 226 -22.65 4.99 11.91
N LEU A 227 -21.85 5.67 12.72
CA LEU A 227 -21.41 6.99 12.42
C LEU A 227 -20.27 6.92 11.39
N CYS A 228 -20.45 7.54 10.22
CA CYS A 228 -19.52 7.45 9.09
C CYS A 228 -18.65 8.71 8.88
N TRP A 229 -17.35 8.52 8.70
CA TRP A 229 -16.40 9.55 8.26
C TRP A 229 -15.62 9.08 7.03
N CYS A 230 -15.28 10.04 6.18
CA CYS A 230 -14.41 9.83 5.03
C CYS A 230 -13.21 10.78 5.12
N LEU A 231 -12.04 10.25 4.77
CA LEU A 231 -10.85 11.03 4.48
C LEU A 231 -10.74 11.15 2.95
N PHE A 232 -10.64 12.39 2.49
CA PHE A 232 -10.43 12.77 1.11
C PHE A 232 -8.97 13.14 0.90
N LEU A 233 -8.37 12.65 -0.18
CA LEU A 233 -7.04 13.07 -0.64
C LEU A 233 -7.23 13.79 -1.97
N ASP A 234 -6.79 15.04 -2.04
CA ASP A 234 -6.97 15.90 -3.23
C ASP A 234 -8.45 15.94 -3.71
N GLY A 235 -9.38 16.02 -2.75
CA GLY A 235 -10.83 16.03 -3.00
C GLY A 235 -11.45 14.67 -3.35
N GLN A 236 -10.66 13.61 -3.49
CA GLN A 236 -11.17 12.27 -3.81
C GLN A 236 -11.34 11.39 -2.55
N PRO A 237 -12.46 10.66 -2.39
CA PRO A 237 -12.63 9.73 -1.28
C PRO A 237 -11.52 8.67 -1.26
N ALA A 238 -10.78 8.57 -0.15
CA ALA A 238 -9.60 7.72 -0.08
C ALA A 238 -9.68 6.69 1.06
N ALA A 239 -10.17 7.09 2.24
CA ALA A 239 -10.38 6.20 3.36
C ALA A 239 -11.71 6.46 4.07
N PHE A 240 -12.24 5.43 4.74
CA PHE A 240 -13.52 5.44 5.42
C PHE A 240 -13.39 4.83 6.81
N SER A 241 -14.11 5.39 7.78
CA SER A 241 -14.26 4.81 9.12
C SER A 241 -15.72 4.91 9.58
N GLY A 242 -16.30 3.74 9.86
CA GLY A 242 -17.62 3.59 10.46
C GLY A 242 -17.49 3.25 11.94
N LEU A 243 -18.00 4.12 12.81
CA LEU A 243 -17.94 3.99 14.26
C LEU A 243 -19.30 3.59 14.83
N LEU A 244 -19.29 2.71 15.82
CA LEU A 244 -20.48 2.37 16.59
C LEU A 244 -20.32 2.81 18.02
N PHE A 245 -21.36 3.47 18.52
CA PHE A 245 -21.51 3.68 19.95
C PHE A 245 -21.69 2.34 20.66
N ARG A 246 -20.94 2.12 21.73
CA ARG A 246 -21.02 0.92 22.56
C ARG A 246 -21.24 1.35 24.01
N PRO A 247 -22.47 1.19 24.55
CA PRO A 247 -22.73 1.47 25.95
C PRO A 247 -21.90 0.50 26.82
N ILE A 248 -21.20 1.03 27.82
CA ILE A 248 -20.53 0.21 28.83
C ILE A 248 -21.57 -0.21 29.87
N SER A 249 -21.72 -1.51 30.11
CA SER A 249 -22.65 -2.02 31.12
C SER A 249 -22.02 -2.30 32.48
N GLN A 250 -20.68 -2.37 32.61
CA GLN A 250 -20.00 -2.80 33.85
C GLN A 250 -18.59 -2.20 34.07
N GLY A 251 -18.18 -2.04 35.34
CA GLY A 251 -16.82 -1.67 35.80
C GLY A 251 -16.64 -0.21 36.26
N ILE A 252 -15.43 0.16 36.70
CA ILE A 252 -15.07 1.52 37.19
C ILE A 252 -15.28 2.60 36.09
N LEU A 253 -15.26 2.20 34.82
CA LEU A 253 -15.42 3.08 33.67
C LEU A 253 -16.86 3.15 33.14
N ARG A 254 -17.86 2.75 33.94
CA ARG A 254 -19.30 2.64 33.57
C ARG A 254 -19.91 3.93 33.01
N GLN A 255 -19.25 5.07 33.13
CA GLN A 255 -19.75 6.37 32.67
C GLN A 255 -19.00 6.99 31.48
N THR A 256 -17.94 6.36 30.96
CA THR A 256 -17.20 6.93 29.81
C THR A 256 -17.56 6.20 28.53
N PRO A 257 -18.38 6.77 27.64
CA PRO A 257 -18.88 6.03 26.48
C PRO A 257 -17.77 5.64 25.51
N ILE A 258 -17.96 4.52 24.80
CA ILE A 258 -16.99 4.01 23.83
C ILE A 258 -17.56 4.15 22.42
N PHE A 259 -16.75 4.70 21.53
CA PHE A 259 -16.92 4.55 20.09
C PHE A 259 -15.93 3.50 19.59
N GLY A 260 -16.49 2.39 19.10
CA GLY A 260 -15.73 1.29 18.54
C GLY A 260 -15.69 1.38 17.03
N LEU A 261 -14.49 1.32 16.46
CA LEU A 261 -14.30 1.19 15.01
C LEU A 261 -14.91 -0.12 14.53
N SER A 262 -16.00 0.00 13.77
CA SER A 262 -16.78 -1.11 13.23
C SER A 262 -16.28 -1.52 11.85
N ARG A 263 -16.04 -0.53 10.98
CA ARG A 263 -15.48 -0.73 9.64
C ARG A 263 -14.41 0.31 9.39
N ALA A 264 -13.31 -0.12 8.80
CA ALA A 264 -12.32 0.76 8.24
C ALA A 264 -11.85 0.21 6.90
N VAL A 265 -11.82 1.07 5.90
CA VAL A 265 -11.38 0.72 4.55
C VAL A 265 -10.55 1.88 4.02
N THR A 266 -9.43 1.57 3.39
CA THR A 266 -8.73 2.48 2.49
C THR A 266 -8.88 1.89 1.10
N LEU A 267 -9.38 2.69 0.15
CA LEU A 267 -9.55 2.24 -1.23
C LEU A 267 -8.22 1.73 -1.77
N PRO A 268 -8.22 0.68 -2.63
CA PRO A 268 -6.99 0.04 -3.09
C PRO A 268 -5.95 1.04 -3.57
N ASP A 269 -6.37 2.08 -4.26
CA ASP A 269 -5.48 3.06 -4.88
C ASP A 269 -4.77 3.94 -3.88
N PHE A 270 -5.24 3.95 -2.63
CA PHE A 270 -4.73 4.75 -1.52
C PHE A 270 -4.03 3.93 -0.41
N GLN A 271 -3.83 2.63 -0.62
CA GLN A 271 -3.27 1.74 0.42
C GLN A 271 -1.75 1.87 0.57
N GLY A 272 -1.24 1.66 1.79
CA GLY A 272 0.22 1.65 2.06
C GLY A 272 0.85 3.00 2.41
N ILE A 273 0.11 4.10 2.28
CA ILE A 273 0.57 5.45 2.66
C ILE A 273 0.11 5.93 4.03
N GLY A 274 -0.71 5.14 4.72
CA GLY A 274 -1.09 5.38 6.12
C GLY A 274 -2.34 6.24 6.33
N LEU A 275 -3.17 6.45 5.31
CA LEU A 275 -4.42 7.24 5.45
C LEU A 275 -5.37 6.67 6.50
N HIS A 276 -5.41 5.35 6.68
CA HIS A 276 -6.16 4.73 7.77
C HIS A 276 -5.78 5.28 9.14
N TRP A 277 -4.48 5.43 9.41
CA TRP A 277 -3.94 5.95 10.67
C TRP A 277 -4.24 7.44 10.80
N ALA A 278 -3.98 8.22 9.75
CA ALA A 278 -4.30 9.64 9.72
C ALA A 278 -5.76 9.90 10.07
N LEU A 279 -6.70 9.14 9.48
CA LEU A 279 -8.12 9.23 9.78
C LEU A 279 -8.43 8.81 11.23
N ASN A 280 -7.99 7.65 11.65
CA ASN A 280 -8.41 7.07 12.94
C ASN A 280 -7.73 7.71 14.15
N ASP A 281 -6.48 8.14 14.05
CA ASP A 281 -5.79 8.86 15.11
C ASP A 281 -6.42 10.24 15.31
N THR A 282 -6.76 10.92 14.21
CA THR A 282 -7.44 12.21 14.22
C THR A 282 -8.84 12.11 14.82
N LEU A 283 -9.64 11.14 14.39
CA LEU A 283 -10.95 10.88 15.01
C LEU A 283 -10.79 10.54 16.49
N ALA A 284 -9.88 9.64 16.85
CA ALA A 284 -9.69 9.23 18.23
C ALA A 284 -9.27 10.39 19.15
N ALA A 285 -8.40 11.28 18.68
CA ALA A 285 -8.01 12.49 19.39
C ALA A 285 -9.20 13.45 19.60
N ALA A 286 -10.05 13.64 18.59
CA ALA A 286 -11.26 14.47 18.68
C ALA A 286 -12.32 13.87 19.62
N PHE A 287 -12.56 12.56 19.56
CA PHE A 287 -13.45 11.87 20.49
C PHE A 287 -12.93 11.93 21.93
N ARG A 288 -11.61 11.82 22.12
CA ARG A 288 -10.96 11.96 23.44
C ARG A 288 -11.14 13.36 24.02
N TYR A 289 -11.05 14.42 23.20
CA TYR A 289 -11.33 15.79 23.64
C TYR A 289 -12.74 15.92 24.23
N ARG A 290 -13.74 15.26 23.62
CA ARG A 290 -15.13 15.21 24.11
C ARG A 290 -15.34 14.27 25.32
N GLY A 291 -14.28 13.70 25.87
CA GLY A 291 -14.37 12.75 26.99
C GLY A 291 -14.83 11.35 26.59
N PHE A 292 -14.88 11.02 25.30
CA PHE A 292 -15.22 9.68 24.83
C PHE A 292 -13.97 8.81 24.68
N ARG A 293 -14.17 7.49 24.74
CA ARG A 293 -13.13 6.50 24.47
C ARG A 293 -13.25 6.01 23.04
N TYR A 294 -12.11 5.80 22.39
CA TYR A 294 -12.04 5.27 21.03
C TYR A 294 -11.32 3.94 21.01
N ARG A 295 -11.95 2.91 20.41
CA ARG A 295 -11.38 1.55 20.35
C ARG A 295 -11.33 0.98 18.95
N GLN A 296 -10.29 0.19 18.68
CA GLN A 296 -10.15 -0.63 17.49
C GLN A 296 -10.13 -2.12 17.85
N TYR A 297 -10.69 -2.93 16.94
CA TYR A 297 -10.80 -4.39 17.05
C TYR A 297 -10.17 -5.06 15.81
N PRO A 298 -8.87 -4.85 15.57
CA PRO A 298 -8.20 -5.31 14.36
C PRO A 298 -8.18 -6.85 14.29
N ALA A 299 -8.64 -7.42 13.17
CA ALA A 299 -8.41 -8.85 12.88
C ALA A 299 -7.23 -9.08 11.93
N HIS A 300 -6.78 -8.04 11.20
CA HIS A 300 -5.68 -8.14 10.25
C HIS A 300 -4.31 -8.08 10.96
N PRO A 301 -3.40 -9.06 10.79
CA PRO A 301 -2.11 -9.10 11.49
C PRO A 301 -1.27 -7.83 11.30
N ALA A 302 -1.18 -7.28 10.09
CA ALA A 302 -0.44 -6.05 9.84
C ALA A 302 -0.99 -4.84 10.62
N LEU A 303 -2.31 -4.80 10.86
CA LEU A 303 -2.96 -3.74 11.63
C LEU A 303 -2.68 -3.92 13.13
N VAL A 304 -2.73 -5.16 13.63
CA VAL A 304 -2.36 -5.52 15.01
C VAL A 304 -0.91 -5.11 15.31
N TRP A 305 0.04 -5.50 14.45
CA TRP A 305 1.45 -5.18 14.67
C TRP A 305 1.74 -3.68 14.60
N ALA A 306 1.04 -2.95 13.73
CA ALA A 306 1.16 -1.50 13.66
C ALA A 306 0.61 -0.82 14.93
N LEU A 307 -0.55 -1.26 15.44
CA LEU A 307 -1.12 -0.76 16.70
C LEU A 307 -0.21 -1.06 17.90
N GLN A 308 0.43 -2.23 17.95
CA GLN A 308 1.37 -2.60 19.02
C GLN A 308 2.61 -1.72 19.08
N ARG A 309 3.05 -1.18 17.93
CA ARG A 309 4.22 -0.31 17.83
C ARG A 309 3.87 1.17 17.99
N SER A 310 2.57 1.51 18.04
CA SER A 310 2.15 2.90 18.09
C SER A 310 2.32 3.48 19.50
N PRO A 311 2.85 4.70 19.64
CA PRO A 311 2.94 5.36 20.95
C PRO A 311 1.59 5.86 21.47
N VAL A 312 0.57 5.95 20.61
CA VAL A 312 -0.75 6.54 20.94
C VAL A 312 -1.87 5.52 21.06
N TRP A 313 -1.59 4.23 20.85
CA TRP A 313 -2.55 3.14 21.05
C TRP A 313 -2.03 2.16 22.08
N LYS A 314 -2.87 1.81 23.06
CA LYS A 314 -2.55 0.81 24.07
C LYS A 314 -3.44 -0.40 23.92
N GLN A 315 -2.85 -1.59 23.96
CA GLN A 315 -3.60 -2.83 23.98
C GLN A 315 -4.34 -2.96 25.34
N SER A 316 -5.67 -2.96 25.29
CA SER A 316 -6.52 -3.00 26.50
C SER A 316 -6.88 -4.43 26.93
N ARG A 317 -6.81 -5.41 26.01
CA ARG A 317 -6.96 -6.85 26.30
C ARG A 317 -5.93 -7.65 25.49
N GLY A 318 -5.27 -8.61 26.15
CA GLY A 318 -4.41 -9.63 25.51
C GLY A 318 -5.19 -10.48 24.50
N TYR A 319 -4.50 -11.25 23.65
CA TYR A 319 -5.15 -12.15 22.68
C TYR A 319 -6.17 -13.04 23.40
N GLY A 320 -7.45 -12.85 23.12
CA GLY A 320 -8.47 -13.77 23.61
C GLY A 320 -8.28 -15.13 22.95
N GLN A 321 -7.77 -16.12 23.70
CA GLN A 321 -8.05 -17.51 23.37
C GLN A 321 -9.56 -17.63 23.23
N PHE A 322 -10.02 -18.27 22.16
CA PHE A 322 -11.41 -18.63 22.01
C PHE A 322 -11.80 -19.44 23.25
N THR A 323 -12.54 -18.86 24.21
CA THR A 323 -13.27 -19.67 25.17
C THR A 323 -14.39 -20.30 24.37
N ALA A 324 -14.11 -21.46 23.76
CA ALA A 324 -15.15 -22.41 23.47
C ALA A 324 -16.00 -22.52 24.74
N ARG A 325 -17.33 -22.43 24.60
CA ARG A 325 -18.26 -22.78 25.68
C ARG A 325 -17.74 -24.05 26.38
N ALA A 326 -17.77 -24.03 27.70
CA ALA A 326 -17.12 -24.97 28.61
C ALA A 326 -17.60 -26.44 28.49
N THR A 327 -17.43 -27.08 27.34
CA THR A 327 -17.72 -28.50 27.12
C THR A 327 -16.63 -29.26 26.38
N ALA A 328 -15.52 -28.62 25.97
CA ALA A 328 -14.39 -29.31 25.32
C ALA A 328 -13.10 -29.15 26.13
N ARG A 329 -12.50 -30.29 26.51
CA ARG A 329 -11.20 -30.36 27.22
C ARG A 329 -10.11 -29.65 26.40
N PRO A 330 -9.20 -28.90 27.04
CA PRO A 330 -8.18 -28.15 26.32
C PRO A 330 -7.04 -29.09 25.90
N THR A 331 -6.82 -29.25 24.60
CA THR A 331 -5.54 -29.77 24.11
C THR A 331 -4.52 -28.63 24.15
N LYS A 332 -3.51 -28.79 25.00
CA LYS A 332 -2.32 -27.94 25.04
C LYS A 332 -1.57 -28.11 23.71
N HIS A 333 -1.85 -27.32 22.68
CA HIS A 333 -0.95 -26.95 21.58
C HIS A 333 -1.70 -26.09 20.54
N GLY A 334 -1.13 -24.94 20.18
CA GLY A 334 -1.41 -24.26 18.91
C GLY A 334 -2.38 -23.08 18.95
N LEU A 335 -1.90 -21.90 18.56
CA LEU A 335 -2.70 -21.02 17.71
C LEU A 335 -3.24 -21.89 16.57
N ALA A 336 -4.55 -22.14 16.54
CA ALA A 336 -5.18 -22.87 15.44
C ALA A 336 -4.76 -22.24 14.11
N PHE A 337 -4.46 -23.08 13.10
CA PHE A 337 -4.26 -22.65 11.72
C PHE A 337 -5.39 -21.68 11.32
N GLY A 338 -5.06 -20.40 11.09
CA GLY A 338 -6.03 -19.37 10.67
C GLY A 338 -6.84 -18.68 11.77
N GLY A 339 -6.50 -18.83 13.06
CA GLY A 339 -7.19 -18.14 14.16
C GLY A 339 -7.06 -16.60 14.10
N ARG A 340 -8.18 -15.87 14.26
CA ARG A 340 -8.20 -14.40 14.32
C ARG A 340 -7.52 -13.89 15.59
N MET A 341 -6.66 -12.89 15.46
CA MET A 341 -6.12 -12.15 16.60
C MET A 341 -7.23 -11.29 17.21
N ASN A 342 -7.84 -11.74 18.31
CA ASN A 342 -8.85 -10.97 19.04
C ASN A 342 -8.19 -9.96 19.99
N ALA A 343 -7.42 -9.03 19.44
CA ALA A 343 -6.79 -7.94 20.21
C ALA A 343 -7.71 -6.71 20.22
N VAL A 344 -7.73 -6.00 21.36
CA VAL A 344 -8.47 -4.74 21.51
C VAL A 344 -7.48 -3.64 21.84
N PHE A 345 -7.53 -2.56 21.07
CA PHE A 345 -6.69 -1.38 21.26
C PHE A 345 -7.54 -0.17 21.60
N GLU A 346 -7.06 0.65 22.51
CA GLU A 346 -7.69 1.90 22.93
C GLU A 346 -6.72 3.05 22.70
N TYR A 347 -7.25 4.16 22.20
CA TYR A 347 -6.45 5.36 21.98
C TYR A 347 -6.08 6.01 23.32
N CYS A 348 -4.79 6.25 23.51
CA CYS A 348 -4.21 6.88 24.69
C CYS A 348 -3.31 8.08 24.37
N GLY A 349 -3.29 8.52 23.11
CA GLY A 349 -2.61 9.75 22.70
C GLY A 349 -3.26 11.03 23.28
N PRO A 350 -2.65 12.20 23.01
CA PRO A 350 -3.20 13.48 23.43
C PRO A 350 -4.57 13.75 22.78
N PRO A 351 -5.48 14.48 23.44
CA PRO A 351 -6.70 14.95 22.80
C PRO A 351 -6.37 15.98 21.70
N ALA A 352 -7.25 16.09 20.71
CA ALA A 352 -7.18 17.16 19.72
C ALA A 352 -7.52 18.53 20.37
N ASP A 353 -7.24 19.63 19.68
CA ASP A 353 -7.73 20.95 20.10
C ASP A 353 -9.23 21.15 19.82
N GLU A 354 -9.80 22.20 20.40
CA GLU A 354 -11.23 22.51 20.28
C GLU A 354 -11.65 22.75 18.82
N LYS A 355 -10.87 23.54 18.08
CA LYS A 355 -11.18 23.95 16.70
C LYS A 355 -11.22 22.75 15.76
N MET A 356 -10.22 21.88 15.85
CA MET A 356 -10.13 20.63 15.11
C MET A 356 -11.29 19.71 15.47
N THR A 357 -11.61 19.59 16.77
CA THR A 357 -12.72 18.76 17.24
C THR A 357 -14.06 19.26 16.73
N GLN A 358 -14.31 20.58 16.76
CA GLN A 358 -15.52 21.18 16.20
C GLN A 358 -15.63 20.93 14.69
N THR A 359 -14.52 21.03 13.96
CA THR A 359 -14.48 20.79 12.50
C THR A 359 -14.82 19.33 12.15
N ILE A 360 -14.25 18.36 12.88
CA ILE A 360 -14.38 16.93 12.55
C ILE A 360 -15.68 16.33 13.06
N LEU A 361 -16.07 16.68 14.28
CA LEU A 361 -17.21 16.09 14.97
C LEU A 361 -18.47 16.94 14.89
N GLY A 362 -18.37 18.25 14.65
CA GLY A 362 -19.52 19.16 14.71
C GLY A 362 -20.34 18.96 16.00
N ASP A 363 -21.64 18.73 15.83
CA ASP A 363 -22.60 18.50 16.92
C ASP A 363 -22.66 17.04 17.43
N VAL A 364 -21.73 16.14 17.07
CA VAL A 364 -21.73 14.73 17.52
C VAL A 364 -21.65 14.58 19.07
N GLY A 365 -21.48 15.67 19.82
CA GLY A 365 -21.62 15.72 21.28
C GLY A 365 -22.83 16.49 21.84
N LYS A 366 -23.79 16.95 21.01
CA LYS A 366 -25.10 17.47 21.45
C LYS A 366 -26.20 16.41 21.33
N VAL A 367 -25.87 15.14 21.56
CA VAL A 367 -26.90 14.13 21.77
C VAL A 367 -27.42 14.35 23.19
N GLN A 368 -28.45 15.20 23.31
CA GLN A 368 -29.30 15.19 24.50
C GLN A 368 -29.92 13.78 24.57
N PHE A 369 -29.74 13.11 25.70
CA PHE A 369 -30.42 11.85 26.00
C PHE A 369 -31.90 12.10 26.25
#